data_AF-A0A0F9JX59-F1
#
_entry.id   AF-A0A0F9JX59-F1
#
_cell.length_a   1.000
_cell.length_b   1.000
_cell.length_c   1.000
_cell.angle_alpha   90.00
_cell.angle_beta   90.00
_cell.angle_gamma   90.00
#
_symmetry.space_group_name_H-M   'P 1'
#
loop_
_entity.id
_entity.type
_entity.pdbx_description
1 polymer ?
#
loop_
_entity_poly.entity_id
_entity_poly.type
_entity_poly.pdbx_seq_one_letter_code
_entity_poly.pdbx_strand_id
1 'polypeptide(L)'
;MTDKEIEIQLALGSLPVEQRRKLALAENSRTSEKILTMLSTDKDINVRCLVADNPNTSQEVLLNLSRDKDVPVRYAVLMNGKTSADTCAMIRDFDECAVIVYAAAKQCNLTLYDYSN
;
A
#
# COMPACT_ATOMS: atom_id res chain seq x y z
N MET A 1 12.15 -9.82 20.30
CA MET A 1 12.05 -10.47 18.98
C MET A 1 12.58 -9.47 17.97
N THR A 2 13.65 -9.83 17.26
CA THR A 2 14.35 -8.94 16.32
C THR A 2 13.72 -9.02 14.93
N ASP A 3 13.87 -7.98 14.10
CA ASP A 3 13.39 -7.99 12.71
C ASP A 3 13.90 -9.22 11.93
N LYS A 4 15.13 -9.67 12.22
CA LYS A 4 15.73 -10.88 11.64
C LYS A 4 14.99 -12.17 12.02
N GLU A 5 14.51 -12.28 13.26
CA GLU A 5 13.70 -13.44 13.67
C GLU A 5 12.35 -13.44 12.96
N ILE A 6 11.72 -12.27 12.80
CA ILE A 6 10.45 -12.14 12.08
C ILE A 6 10.63 -12.49 10.58
N GLU A 7 11.74 -12.05 9.99
CA GLU A 7 12.11 -12.31 8.61
C GLU A 7 12.32 -13.79 8.32
N ILE A 8 13.08 -14.49 9.17
CA ILE A 8 13.29 -15.95 9.07
C ILE A 8 11.95 -16.69 9.21
N GLN A 9 11.12 -16.25 10.15
CA GLN A 9 9.81 -16.83 10.42
C GLN A 9 8.81 -16.65 9.27
N LEU A 10 8.86 -15.52 8.57
CA LEU A 10 8.06 -15.26 7.38
C LEU A 10 8.59 -16.04 6.17
N ALA A 11 9.92 -16.09 5.97
CA ALA A 11 10.55 -16.75 4.83
C ALA A 11 10.42 -18.28 4.84
N LEU A 12 10.33 -18.90 6.03
CA LEU A 12 10.19 -20.35 6.17
C LEU A 12 8.76 -20.86 5.97
N GLY A 13 7.77 -19.98 5.76
CA GLY A 13 6.34 -20.36 5.60
C GLY A 13 5.75 -21.14 6.79
N SER A 14 6.52 -21.32 7.86
CA SER A 14 6.31 -22.31 8.92
C SER A 14 5.65 -21.74 10.16
N LEU A 15 5.11 -20.52 10.10
CA LEU A 15 4.34 -19.98 11.20
C LEU A 15 2.94 -19.58 10.73
N PRO A 16 1.89 -20.01 11.45
CA PRO A 16 0.68 -19.21 11.52
C PRO A 16 1.11 -17.91 12.19
N VAL A 17 1.55 -16.95 11.39
CA VAL A 17 1.66 -15.59 11.85
C VAL A 17 0.23 -15.19 12.14
N GLU A 18 -0.18 -15.34 13.41
CA GLU A 18 -1.50 -15.01 13.90
C GLU A 18 -1.96 -13.75 13.21
N GLN A 19 -3.16 -13.74 12.64
CA GLN A 19 -3.64 -12.64 11.79
C GLN A 19 -3.35 -11.27 12.42
N ARG A 20 -3.49 -11.18 13.74
CA ARG A 20 -3.13 -10.02 14.57
C ARG A 20 -1.67 -9.56 14.45
N ARG A 21 -0.71 -10.48 14.37
CA ARG A 21 0.71 -10.15 14.22
C ARG A 21 1.02 -9.59 12.83
N LYS A 22 0.35 -10.09 11.77
CA LYS A 22 0.51 -9.50 10.42
C LYS A 22 -0.03 -8.08 10.38
N LEU A 23 -1.20 -7.86 10.96
CA LEU A 23 -1.80 -6.53 11.10
C LEU A 23 -0.87 -5.59 11.89
N ALA A 24 -0.36 -6.03 13.04
CA ALA A 24 0.55 -5.24 13.86
C ALA A 24 1.86 -4.87 13.12
N LEU A 25 2.38 -5.77 12.29
CA LEU A 25 3.56 -5.48 11.46
C LEU A 25 3.23 -4.50 10.34
N ALA A 26 2.11 -4.69 9.65
CA ALA A 26 1.69 -3.81 8.58
C ALA A 26 1.37 -2.39 9.08
N GLU A 27 0.80 -2.24 10.27
CA GLU A 27 0.48 -0.95 10.90
C GLU A 27 1.71 -0.24 11.47
N ASN A 28 2.74 -0.98 11.88
CA ASN A 28 3.91 -0.38 12.53
C ASN A 28 4.78 0.41 11.53
N SER A 29 4.86 1.73 11.73
CA SER A 29 5.65 2.66 10.90
C SER A 29 7.17 2.50 11.03
N ARG A 30 7.65 1.53 11.80
CA ARG A 30 9.08 1.14 11.89
C ARG A 30 9.35 -0.20 11.23
N THR A 31 8.33 -0.90 10.75
CA THR A 31 8.51 -2.14 10.01
C THR A 31 9.36 -1.88 8.78
N SER A 32 10.31 -2.78 8.53
CA SER A 32 11.23 -2.66 7.42
C SER A 32 10.50 -2.84 6.08
N GLU A 33 11.03 -2.18 5.05
CA GLU A 33 10.53 -2.32 3.68
C GLU A 33 10.44 -3.79 3.24
N LYS A 34 11.45 -4.60 3.57
CA LYS A 34 11.47 -6.03 3.22
C LYS A 34 10.27 -6.79 3.78
N ILE A 35 9.90 -6.55 5.04
CA ILE A 35 8.73 -7.20 5.65
C ILE A 35 7.44 -6.68 4.98
N LEU A 36 7.35 -5.38 4.72
CA LEU A 36 6.21 -4.78 4.03
C LEU A 36 6.04 -5.35 2.61
N THR A 37 7.12 -5.56 1.86
CA THR A 37 7.10 -6.22 0.54
C THR A 37 6.51 -7.63 0.65
N MET A 38 6.89 -8.41 1.66
CA MET A 38 6.32 -9.74 1.86
C MET A 38 4.81 -9.68 2.17
N LEU A 39 4.42 -8.78 3.09
CA LEU A 39 3.02 -8.60 3.50
C LEU A 39 2.14 -7.99 2.39
N SER A 40 2.72 -7.31 1.40
CA SER A 40 1.99 -6.74 0.25
C SER A 40 1.26 -7.79 -0.59
N THR A 41 1.65 -9.06 -0.47
CA THR A 41 1.05 -10.19 -1.19
C THR A 41 0.10 -11.02 -0.31
N ASP A 42 -0.20 -10.56 0.92
CA ASP A 42 -1.03 -11.31 1.84
C ASP A 42 -2.47 -11.48 1.32
N LYS A 43 -3.07 -12.63 1.59
CA LYS A 43 -4.45 -12.91 1.18
C LYS A 43 -5.48 -12.01 1.86
N ASP A 44 -5.21 -11.52 3.08
CA ASP A 44 -6.11 -10.63 3.78
C ASP A 44 -5.95 -9.20 3.26
N ILE A 45 -7.05 -8.67 2.74
CA ILE A 45 -7.19 -7.29 2.29
C ILE A 45 -6.75 -6.28 3.34
N ASN A 46 -7.04 -6.52 4.63
CA ASN A 46 -6.69 -5.59 5.71
C ASN A 46 -5.18 -5.47 5.88
N VAL A 47 -4.45 -6.58 5.72
CA VAL A 47 -2.97 -6.56 5.76
C VAL A 47 -2.44 -5.75 4.59
N ARG A 48 -2.97 -5.97 3.37
CA ARG A 48 -2.53 -5.22 2.18
C ARG A 48 -2.87 -3.73 2.25
N CYS A 49 -4.03 -3.37 2.78
CA CYS A 49 -4.40 -1.96 3.04
C CYS A 49 -3.42 -1.31 4.02
N LEU A 50 -3.10 -1.96 5.14
CA LEU A 50 -2.14 -1.43 6.12
C LEU A 50 -0.74 -1.32 5.53
N VAL A 51 -0.32 -2.27 4.70
CA VAL A 51 0.94 -2.14 3.94
C VAL A 51 0.87 -0.94 3.01
N ALA A 52 -0.20 -0.76 2.24
CA ALA A 52 -0.34 0.38 1.35
C ALA A 52 -0.33 1.72 2.10
N ASP A 53 -0.91 1.80 3.30
CA ASP A 53 -0.96 3.01 4.13
C ASP A 53 0.34 3.29 4.90
N ASN A 54 1.20 2.27 5.08
CA ASN A 54 2.40 2.40 5.89
C ASN A 54 3.41 3.39 5.27
N PRO A 55 3.91 4.39 6.03
CA PRO A 55 4.83 5.40 5.50
C PRO A 55 6.22 4.84 5.13
N ASN A 56 6.58 3.63 5.55
CA ASN A 56 7.81 2.96 5.13
C ASN A 56 7.65 2.13 3.84
N THR A 57 6.44 1.99 3.32
CA THR A 57 6.22 1.25 2.07
C THR A 57 6.91 1.96 0.93
N SER A 58 7.64 1.20 0.13
CA SER A 58 8.38 1.75 -0.99
C SER A 58 7.50 2.01 -2.20
N GLN A 59 7.98 2.88 -3.08
CA GLN A 59 7.28 3.21 -4.32
C GLN A 59 7.04 1.99 -5.21
N GLU A 60 7.97 1.03 -5.22
CA GLU A 60 7.80 -0.22 -5.98
C GLU A 60 6.63 -1.05 -5.42
N VAL A 61 6.53 -1.19 -4.10
CA VAL A 61 5.42 -1.90 -3.47
C VAL A 61 4.10 -1.16 -3.69
N LEU A 62 4.08 0.17 -3.58
CA LEU A 62 2.89 0.99 -3.87
C LEU A 62 2.45 0.86 -5.33
N LEU A 63 3.40 0.84 -6.28
CA LEU A 63 3.12 0.62 -7.70
C LEU A 63 2.49 -0.76 -7.93
N ASN A 64 2.97 -1.80 -7.26
CA ASN A 64 2.37 -3.12 -7.35
C ASN A 64 0.95 -3.15 -6.76
N LEU A 65 0.77 -2.57 -5.57
CA LEU A 65 -0.54 -2.48 -4.89
C LEU A 65 -1.54 -1.57 -5.62
N SER A 66 -1.07 -0.65 -6.48
CA SER A 66 -1.95 0.16 -7.35
C SER A 66 -2.76 -0.67 -8.34
N ARG A 67 -2.35 -1.92 -8.58
CA ARG A 67 -3.03 -2.90 -9.44
C ARG A 67 -3.75 -3.97 -8.63
N ASP A 68 -3.85 -3.81 -7.31
CA ASP A 68 -4.53 -4.77 -6.45
C ASP A 68 -5.98 -4.94 -6.89
N LYS A 69 -6.50 -6.17 -6.84
CA LYS A 69 -7.90 -6.46 -7.22
C LYS A 69 -8.92 -5.72 -6.35
N ASP A 70 -8.55 -5.41 -5.10
CA ASP A 70 -9.45 -4.84 -4.11
C ASP A 70 -9.33 -3.30 -4.09
N VAL A 71 -10.43 -2.62 -4.40
CA VAL A 71 -10.53 -1.13 -4.41
C VAL A 71 -10.01 -0.49 -3.11
N PRO A 72 -10.30 -1.01 -1.90
CA PRO A 72 -9.77 -0.43 -0.66
C PRO A 72 -8.23 -0.38 -0.59
N VAL A 73 -7.55 -1.37 -1.18
CA VAL A 73 -6.08 -1.42 -1.22
C VAL A 73 -5.55 -0.33 -2.15
N ARG A 74 -6.14 -0.20 -3.34
CA ARG A 74 -5.76 0.83 -4.31
C ARG A 74 -6.03 2.25 -3.79
N TYR A 75 -7.10 2.42 -3.03
CA TYR A 75 -7.38 3.68 -2.34
C TYR A 75 -6.33 3.99 -1.26
N ALA A 76 -5.94 3.01 -0.45
CA ALA A 76 -4.87 3.18 0.54
C ALA A 76 -3.53 3.56 -0.10
N VAL A 77 -3.23 3.05 -1.31
CA VAL A 77 -2.08 3.52 -2.10
C VAL A 77 -2.18 5.02 -2.35
N LEU A 78 -3.30 5.53 -2.84
CA LEU A 78 -3.47 6.98 -3.06
C LEU A 78 -3.28 7.79 -1.76
N MET A 79 -3.73 7.28 -0.63
CA MET A 79 -3.59 7.99 0.65
C MET A 79 -2.15 8.00 1.18
N ASN A 80 -1.25 7.15 0.66
CA ASN A 80 0.13 7.13 1.08
C ASN A 80 0.92 8.34 0.55
N GLY A 81 1.57 9.08 1.44
CA GLY A 81 2.37 10.25 1.10
C GLY A 81 3.61 9.98 0.23
N LYS A 82 4.00 8.72 0.05
CA LYS A 82 5.08 8.30 -0.86
C LYS A 82 4.61 7.94 -2.27
N THR A 83 3.31 7.97 -2.52
CA THR A 83 2.74 7.63 -3.82
C THR A 83 3.21 8.61 -4.89
N SER A 84 3.80 8.06 -5.94
CA SER A 84 4.37 8.86 -7.02
C SER A 84 3.29 9.30 -8.02
N ALA A 85 3.59 10.34 -8.80
CA ALA A 85 2.72 10.78 -9.89
C ALA A 85 2.47 9.66 -10.92
N ASP A 86 3.47 8.81 -11.17
CA ASP A 86 3.35 7.65 -12.07
C ASP A 86 2.37 6.61 -11.52
N THR A 87 2.41 6.33 -10.21
CA THR A 87 1.45 5.42 -9.58
C THR A 87 0.03 6.00 -9.62
N CYS A 88 -0.14 7.29 -9.38
CA CYS A 88 -1.46 7.94 -9.51
C CYS A 88 -1.96 7.91 -10.97
N ALA A 89 -1.09 8.15 -11.95
CA ALA A 89 -1.45 8.05 -13.37
C ALA A 89 -1.84 6.62 -13.75
N MET A 90 -1.13 5.61 -13.23
CA MET A 90 -1.48 4.20 -13.42
C MET A 90 -2.90 3.89 -12.92
N ILE A 91 -3.30 4.41 -11.75
CA ILE A 91 -4.67 4.22 -11.23
C ILE A 91 -5.67 5.00 -12.09
N ARG A 92 -5.38 6.26 -12.42
CA ARG A 92 -6.28 7.09 -13.24
C ARG A 92 -6.59 6.47 -14.60
N ASP A 93 -5.58 5.89 -15.26
CA ASP A 93 -5.69 5.47 -16.65
C ASP A 93 -6.24 4.04 -16.81
N PHE A 94 -6.13 3.19 -15.79
CA PHE A 94 -6.45 1.76 -15.88
C PHE A 94 -7.51 1.27 -14.89
N ASP A 95 -7.93 2.09 -13.93
CA ASP A 95 -8.91 1.67 -12.93
C ASP A 95 -10.35 1.84 -13.39
N GLU A 96 -11.18 0.84 -13.15
CA GLU A 96 -12.61 0.86 -13.49
C GLU A 96 -13.45 1.59 -12.41
N CYS A 97 -12.92 1.72 -11.19
CA CYS A 97 -13.64 2.34 -10.08
C CYS A 97 -13.52 3.87 -10.13
N ALA A 98 -14.60 4.51 -10.58
CA ALA A 98 -14.68 5.96 -10.75
C ALA A 98 -14.26 6.78 -9.51
N VAL A 99 -14.52 6.27 -8.30
CA VAL A 99 -14.17 6.95 -7.04
C VAL A 99 -12.66 7.13 -6.91
N ILE A 100 -11.89 6.07 -7.22
CA ILE A 100 -10.43 6.11 -7.08
C ILE A 100 -9.75 6.72 -8.29
N VAL A 101 -10.34 6.62 -9.49
CA VAL A 101 -9.91 7.43 -10.66
C VAL A 101 -10.01 8.92 -10.34
N TYR A 102 -11.14 9.36 -9.77
CA TYR A 102 -11.32 10.75 -9.35
C TYR A 102 -10.31 11.16 -8.27
N ALA A 103 -10.09 10.32 -7.26
CA ALA A 103 -9.11 10.58 -6.20
C ALA A 103 -7.68 10.69 -6.77
N ALA A 104 -7.28 9.78 -7.66
CA ALA A 104 -5.99 9.80 -8.35
C ALA A 104 -5.82 11.06 -9.18
N ALA A 105 -6.86 11.48 -9.92
CA ALA A 105 -6.85 12.71 -10.69
C ALA A 105 -6.68 13.95 -9.79
N LYS A 106 -7.35 13.98 -8.63
CA LYS A 106 -7.19 15.08 -7.66
C LYS A 106 -5.77 15.15 -7.09
N GLN A 107 -5.15 14.00 -6.83
CA GLN A 107 -3.80 13.92 -6.29
C GLN A 107 -2.73 14.24 -7.35
N CYS A 108 -2.94 13.83 -8.61
CA CYS A 108 -2.14 14.27 -9.75
C CYS A 108 -2.31 15.77 -10.04
N ASN A 109 -3.48 16.35 -9.77
CA ASN A 109 -3.80 17.76 -10.00
C ASN A 109 -3.28 18.72 -8.91
N LEU A 110 -2.12 18.42 -8.30
CA LEU A 110 -1.39 19.41 -7.51
C LEU A 110 -0.93 20.65 -8.32
N THR A 111 -1.30 20.80 -9.60
CA THR A 111 -1.07 22.01 -10.40
C THR A 111 -2.13 22.36 -11.46
N LEU A 112 -3.39 21.88 -11.39
CA LEU A 112 -4.42 22.41 -12.32
C LEU A 112 -5.76 22.62 -11.62
N TYR A 113 -6.17 23.89 -11.65
CA TYR A 113 -7.35 24.52 -11.06
C TYR A 113 -7.18 24.99 -9.60
N ASP A 114 -6.43 26.10 -9.46
CA ASP A 114 -6.90 27.21 -8.63
C ASP A 114 -8.38 27.45 -8.96
N TYR A 115 -9.28 26.94 -8.11
CA TYR A 115 -10.59 27.53 -7.93
C TYR A 115 -10.43 28.74 -7.01
N SER A 116 -9.79 29.79 -7.53
CA SER A 116 -9.96 31.13 -7.01
C SER A 116 -11.37 31.60 -7.37
N ASN A 117 -12.19 31.82 -6.34
CA ASN A 117 -13.48 32.51 -6.40
C ASN A 117 -13.37 33.86 -7.11
#